data_AF-A0AAN7ZM74-F1
#
_entry.id   AF-A0AAN7ZM74-F1
#
_cell.length_a   1.000
_cell.length_b   1.000
_cell.length_c   1.000
_cell.angle_alpha   90.00
_cell.angle_beta   90.00
_cell.angle_gamma   90.00
#
_symmetry.space_group_name_H-M   'P 1'
#
loop_
_entity.id
_entity.type
_entity.pdbx_description
1 polymer ?
#
loop_
_entity_poly.entity_id
_entity_poly.type
_entity_poly.pdbx_seq_one_letter_code
_entity_poly.pdbx_strand_id
1 'polypeptide(L)'
;MIVEFKQQLYSNTKTSNMMKPVFVLCLFACVYKMIHAVPLKEEGKFCDEEINCIETLTLDKNHIKSILTDDSTKLLPEDDHNFNKFLHCYWQARGFQNADGTFNYDNIIENIQEFPRRYFGGKLGHESLIGEEIAVAATESCKNIPPGTSYGQSAVRTQNCIDKRMMELVENEN
;
A
#
# COMPACT_ATOMS: atom_id res chain seq x y z
N MET A 1 18.84 33.29 6.28
CA MET A 1 17.53 33.93 6.11
C MET A 1 16.75 33.61 7.37
N ILE A 2 16.63 34.61 8.24
CA ILE A 2 16.13 34.52 9.61
C ILE A 2 14.64 34.88 9.57
N VAL A 3 13.78 34.04 10.14
CA VAL A 3 12.42 34.46 10.52
C VAL A 3 12.18 33.98 11.95
N GLU A 4 12.44 34.89 12.88
CA GLU A 4 11.92 34.87 14.23
C GLU A 4 10.40 35.08 14.19
N PHE A 5 9.63 34.22 14.86
CA PHE A 5 8.24 34.53 15.18
C PHE A 5 8.10 34.73 16.69
N LYS A 6 8.04 36.01 17.08
CA LYS A 6 7.53 36.44 18.38
C LYS A 6 6.01 36.31 18.37
N GLN A 7 5.43 35.77 19.44
CA GLN A 7 4.10 36.18 19.86
C GLN A 7 4.02 36.28 21.38
N GLN A 8 3.78 37.50 21.83
CA GLN A 8 3.51 37.89 23.22
C GLN A 8 2.04 37.61 23.57
N LEU A 9 1.88 37.04 24.76
CA LEU A 9 0.94 37.42 25.83
C LEU A 9 -0.48 37.88 25.44
N TYR A 10 -1.47 37.09 25.88
CA TYR A 10 -2.74 37.66 26.33
C TYR A 10 -3.14 37.12 27.70
N SER A 11 -3.81 38.02 28.41
CA SER A 11 -4.03 38.12 29.84
C SER A 11 -5.04 37.13 30.44
N ASN A 12 -4.80 36.82 31.72
CA ASN A 12 -5.74 36.46 32.79
C ASN A 12 -7.23 36.68 32.52
N THR A 13 -8.01 35.61 32.67
CA THR A 13 -9.37 35.68 33.25
C THR A 13 -9.52 34.63 34.33
N LYS A 14 -9.71 35.13 35.55
CA LYS A 14 -10.02 34.41 36.78
C LYS A 14 -11.53 34.22 36.84
N THR A 15 -12.01 32.99 36.81
CA THR A 15 -13.39 32.65 37.22
C THR A 15 -13.34 31.44 38.14
N SER A 16 -13.49 31.74 39.42
CA SER A 16 -13.91 30.83 40.48
C SER A 16 -15.25 30.21 40.11
N ASN A 17 -15.37 28.88 40.16
CA ASN A 17 -16.61 28.19 40.48
C ASN A 17 -16.31 26.80 41.05
N MET A 18 -16.77 26.59 42.29
CA MET A 18 -16.79 25.31 43.01
C MET A 18 -17.40 24.21 42.15
N MET A 19 -16.59 23.24 41.74
CA MET A 19 -17.05 22.05 41.02
C MET A 19 -17.32 20.92 42.03
N LYS A 20 -18.58 20.48 42.07
CA LYS A 20 -19.07 19.38 42.92
C LYS A 20 -18.48 18.02 42.47
N PRO A 21 -18.09 17.13 43.39
CA PRO A 21 -17.50 15.83 43.05
C PRO A 21 -18.61 14.78 42.86
N VAL A 22 -19.22 14.70 41.67
CA VAL A 22 -20.23 13.64 41.37
C VAL A 22 -20.10 13.02 39.96
N PHE A 23 -19.19 13.48 39.10
CA PHE A 23 -19.15 13.05 37.69
C PHE A 23 -17.89 12.27 37.25
N VAL A 24 -17.24 11.54 38.16
CA VAL A 24 -15.99 10.80 37.84
C VAL A 24 -16.22 9.32 37.49
N LEU A 25 -17.45 8.79 37.58
CA LEU A 25 -17.73 7.37 37.33
C LEU A 25 -18.33 7.04 35.95
N CYS A 26 -18.75 8.03 35.14
CA CYS A 26 -19.31 7.77 33.80
C CYS A 26 -18.27 7.83 32.66
N LEU A 27 -17.13 8.51 32.86
CA LEU A 27 -16.12 8.65 31.81
C LEU A 27 -15.24 7.40 31.62
N PHE A 28 -15.16 6.50 32.59
CA PHE A 28 -14.38 5.26 32.45
C PHE A 28 -15.09 4.16 31.65
N ALA A 29 -16.41 4.21 31.49
CA ALA A 29 -17.15 3.22 30.71
C ALA A 29 -17.07 3.45 29.19
N CYS A 30 -16.84 4.70 28.74
CA CYS A 30 -16.69 5.00 27.31
C CYS A 30 -15.29 4.68 26.78
N VAL A 31 -14.23 4.78 27.59
CA VAL A 31 -12.86 4.42 27.17
C VAL A 31 -12.71 2.90 27.00
N TYR A 32 -13.44 2.09 27.79
CA TYR A 32 -13.37 0.63 27.71
C TYR A 32 -14.00 0.03 26.43
N LYS A 33 -14.82 0.80 25.70
CA LYS A 33 -15.50 0.36 24.47
C LYS A 33 -14.76 0.66 23.17
N MET A 34 -13.62 1.37 23.22
CA MET A 34 -12.76 1.60 22.04
C MET A 34 -11.63 0.57 21.87
N ILE A 35 -11.66 -0.53 22.63
CA ILE A 35 -10.88 -1.74 22.30
C ILE A 35 -11.77 -2.68 21.47
N HIS A 36 -12.42 -2.16 20.42
CA HIS A 36 -12.89 -3.02 19.34
C HIS A 36 -11.75 -3.10 18.36
N ALA A 37 -11.06 -4.23 18.44
CA ALA A 37 -10.00 -4.69 17.57
C ALA A 37 -10.17 -4.14 16.14
N VAL A 38 -9.22 -3.30 15.72
CA VAL A 38 -8.97 -3.12 14.30
C VAL A 38 -8.70 -4.54 13.77
N PRO A 39 -9.52 -5.08 12.86
CA PRO A 39 -9.25 -6.39 12.30
C PRO A 39 -7.90 -6.27 11.61
N LEU A 40 -6.87 -6.89 12.20
CA LEU A 40 -5.62 -7.17 11.50
C LEU A 40 -6.05 -7.95 10.26
N LYS A 41 -5.87 -7.33 9.09
CA LYS A 41 -6.09 -7.97 7.80
C LYS A 41 -5.26 -9.25 7.84
N GLU A 42 -5.91 -10.42 7.96
CA GLU A 42 -5.22 -11.69 8.12
C GLU A 42 -4.20 -11.83 6.99
N GLU A 43 -2.92 -11.81 7.35
CA GLU A 43 -1.82 -11.89 6.41
C GLU A 43 -2.00 -13.15 5.55
N GLY A 44 -2.15 -12.97 4.23
CA GLY A 44 -2.27 -14.08 3.29
C GLY A 44 -3.68 -14.51 2.90
N LYS A 45 -4.70 -13.67 3.07
CA LYS A 45 -5.99 -13.85 2.39
C LYS A 45 -5.95 -13.22 1.00
N PHE A 46 -6.13 -14.05 -0.03
CA PHE A 46 -6.36 -13.61 -1.41
C PHE A 46 -7.65 -12.78 -1.52
N CYS A 47 -7.64 -11.75 -2.36
CA CYS A 47 -8.86 -11.05 -2.77
C CYS A 47 -9.66 -11.86 -3.80
N ASP A 48 -10.90 -11.43 -4.06
CA ASP A 48 -11.84 -12.17 -4.91
C ASP A 48 -11.31 -12.31 -6.35
N GLU A 49 -10.64 -11.28 -6.86
CA GLU A 49 -10.01 -11.28 -8.18
C GLU A 49 -8.89 -12.31 -8.28
N GLU A 50 -8.04 -12.44 -7.25
CA GLU A 50 -6.96 -13.42 -7.21
C GLU A 50 -7.51 -14.85 -7.15
N ILE A 51 -8.54 -15.08 -6.31
CA ILE A 51 -9.22 -16.38 -6.21
C ILE A 51 -9.82 -16.77 -7.57
N ASN A 52 -10.55 -15.85 -8.20
CA ASN A 52 -11.15 -16.09 -9.50
C ASN A 52 -10.10 -16.45 -10.57
N CYS A 53 -8.95 -15.77 -10.58
CA CYS A 53 -7.86 -16.09 -11.50
C CYS A 53 -7.23 -17.45 -11.23
N ILE A 54 -7.00 -17.82 -9.96
CA ILE A 54 -6.47 -19.13 -9.58
C ILE A 54 -7.42 -20.25 -10.04
N GLU A 55 -8.71 -20.09 -9.80
CA GLU A 55 -9.73 -21.09 -10.14
C GLU A 55 -9.93 -21.21 -11.66
N THR A 56 -10.09 -20.08 -12.37
CA THR A 56 -10.32 -20.07 -13.83
C THR A 56 -9.15 -20.67 -14.60
N LEU A 57 -7.92 -20.42 -14.14
CA LEU A 57 -6.72 -20.92 -14.77
C LEU A 57 -6.28 -22.29 -14.24
N THR A 58 -7.01 -22.88 -13.28
CA THR A 58 -6.67 -24.16 -12.62
C THR A 58 -5.23 -24.18 -12.08
N LEU A 59 -4.82 -23.10 -11.41
CA LEU A 59 -3.47 -22.96 -10.85
C LEU A 59 -3.38 -23.54 -9.43
N ASP A 60 -2.19 -23.95 -9.03
CA ASP A 60 -1.93 -24.36 -7.64
C ASP A 60 -1.94 -23.14 -6.72
N LYS A 61 -2.99 -23.01 -5.92
CA LYS A 61 -3.17 -21.95 -4.91
C LYS A 61 -1.99 -21.84 -3.95
N ASN A 62 -1.39 -22.97 -3.54
CA ASN A 62 -0.30 -22.96 -2.57
C ASN A 62 0.98 -22.42 -3.21
N HIS A 63 1.24 -22.79 -4.47
CA HIS A 63 2.33 -22.24 -5.25
C HIS A 63 2.21 -20.72 -5.39
N ILE A 64 1.06 -20.22 -5.87
CA ILE A 64 0.84 -18.76 -6.00
C ILE A 64 0.97 -18.06 -4.65
N LYS A 65 0.40 -18.64 -3.58
CA LYS A 65 0.51 -18.06 -2.23
C LYS A 65 1.97 -17.97 -1.79
N SER A 66 2.76 -19.03 -2.00
CA SER A 66 4.16 -19.05 -1.60
C SER A 66 4.94 -17.91 -2.26
N ILE A 67 4.70 -17.62 -3.54
CA ILE A 67 5.34 -16.51 -4.25
C ILE A 67 4.91 -15.15 -3.68
N LEU A 68 3.61 -14.93 -3.46
CA LEU A 68 3.11 -13.63 -2.97
C LEU A 68 3.51 -13.34 -1.51
N THR A 69 3.77 -14.38 -0.72
CA THR A 69 4.20 -14.24 0.68
C THR A 69 5.71 -14.33 0.87
N ASP A 70 6.47 -14.60 -0.18
CA ASP A 70 7.93 -14.67 -0.11
C ASP A 70 8.53 -13.26 -0.19
N ASP A 71 8.98 -12.76 0.96
CA ASP A 71 9.66 -11.46 1.08
C ASP A 71 11.20 -11.59 1.03
N SER A 72 11.74 -12.77 0.71
CA SER A 72 13.20 -12.99 0.75
C SER A 72 13.95 -12.22 -0.33
N THR A 73 13.34 -12.03 -1.51
CA THR A 73 13.94 -11.34 -2.66
C THR A 73 13.40 -9.91 -2.85
N LYS A 74 12.27 -9.58 -2.20
CA LYS A 74 11.44 -8.39 -2.47
C LYS A 74 10.97 -8.26 -3.93
N LEU A 75 11.17 -9.27 -4.76
CA LEU A 75 10.92 -9.25 -6.21
C LEU A 75 10.22 -10.54 -6.64
N LEU A 76 9.25 -10.39 -7.54
CA LEU A 76 8.49 -11.49 -8.10
C LEU A 76 9.30 -12.27 -9.15
N PRO A 77 9.10 -13.60 -9.26
CA PRO A 77 9.86 -14.45 -10.18
C PRO A 77 9.42 -14.25 -11.64
N GLU A 78 10.34 -13.82 -12.51
CA GLU A 78 10.05 -13.60 -13.93
C GLU A 78 9.88 -14.88 -14.74
N ASP A 79 10.54 -15.96 -14.33
CA ASP A 79 10.60 -17.22 -15.10
C ASP A 79 9.50 -18.22 -14.71
N ASP A 80 8.66 -17.88 -13.72
CA ASP A 80 7.57 -18.76 -13.30
C ASP A 80 6.36 -18.61 -14.23
N HIS A 81 6.16 -19.59 -15.10
CA HIS A 81 5.10 -19.54 -16.10
C HIS A 81 3.69 -19.52 -15.50
N ASN A 82 3.45 -20.22 -14.39
CA ASN A 82 2.13 -20.28 -13.75
C ASN A 82 1.82 -18.96 -13.05
N PHE A 83 2.80 -18.38 -12.39
CA PHE A 83 2.69 -17.06 -11.78
C PHE A 83 2.49 -15.97 -12.84
N ASN A 84 3.18 -16.05 -13.96
CA ASN A 84 2.97 -15.14 -15.09
C ASN A 84 1.51 -15.19 -15.60
N LYS A 85 0.92 -16.38 -15.75
CA LYS A 85 -0.51 -16.52 -16.12
C LYS A 85 -1.43 -15.91 -15.07
N PHE A 86 -1.17 -16.19 -13.79
CA PHE A 86 -1.90 -15.62 -12.66
C PHE A 86 -1.86 -14.09 -12.70
N LEU A 87 -0.66 -13.51 -12.79
CA LEU A 87 -0.47 -12.07 -12.70
C LEU A 87 -1.13 -11.35 -13.89
N HIS A 88 -1.04 -11.92 -15.10
CA HIS A 88 -1.75 -11.38 -16.26
C HIS A 88 -3.27 -11.31 -16.02
N CYS A 89 -3.87 -12.42 -15.55
CA CYS A 89 -5.30 -12.45 -15.25
C CYS A 89 -5.68 -11.44 -14.16
N TYR A 90 -4.90 -11.39 -13.08
CA TYR A 90 -5.15 -10.49 -11.97
C TYR A 90 -5.05 -9.02 -12.42
N TRP A 91 -4.02 -8.67 -13.19
CA TRP A 91 -3.84 -7.31 -13.71
C TRP A 91 -4.94 -6.89 -14.68
N GLN A 92 -5.46 -7.84 -15.47
CA GLN A 92 -6.64 -7.58 -16.29
C GLN A 92 -7.89 -7.36 -15.45
N ALA A 93 -8.12 -8.18 -14.43
CA ALA A 93 -9.26 -8.04 -13.53
C ALA A 93 -9.25 -6.69 -12.79
N ARG A 94 -8.06 -6.19 -12.45
CA ARG A 94 -7.85 -4.87 -11.83
C ARG A 94 -7.84 -3.71 -12.83
N GLY A 95 -7.83 -4.00 -14.13
CA GLY A 95 -7.75 -2.98 -15.19
C GLY A 95 -6.38 -2.31 -15.32
N PHE A 96 -5.32 -2.93 -14.80
CA PHE A 96 -3.93 -2.45 -14.93
C PHE A 96 -3.29 -2.85 -16.26
N GLN A 97 -3.74 -3.97 -16.84
CA GLN A 97 -3.29 -4.44 -18.13
C GLN A 97 -4.49 -4.75 -19.02
N ASN A 98 -4.42 -4.35 -20.29
CA ASN A 98 -5.45 -4.63 -21.29
C ASN A 98 -5.32 -6.05 -21.87
N ALA A 99 -6.30 -6.45 -22.68
CA ALA A 99 -6.30 -7.75 -23.38
C ALA A 99 -5.11 -7.94 -24.34
N ASP A 100 -4.59 -6.84 -24.90
CA ASP A 100 -3.46 -6.83 -25.83
C ASP A 100 -2.09 -6.73 -25.13
N GLY A 101 -2.07 -6.73 -23.80
CA GLY A 101 -0.88 -6.64 -22.98
C GLY A 101 -0.39 -5.21 -22.71
N THR A 102 -1.03 -4.18 -23.26
CA THR A 102 -0.70 -2.78 -22.94
C THR A 102 -1.11 -2.42 -21.51
N PHE A 103 -0.39 -1.50 -20.88
CA PHE A 103 -0.63 -1.11 -19.49
C PHE A 103 -1.49 0.15 -19.39
N ASN A 104 -2.39 0.17 -18.40
CA ASN A 104 -3.12 1.34 -17.97
C ASN A 104 -2.40 1.96 -16.77
N TYR A 105 -1.39 2.78 -17.05
CA TYR A 105 -0.55 3.37 -16.00
C TYR A 105 -1.30 4.32 -15.07
N ASP A 106 -2.35 4.99 -15.56
CA ASP A 106 -3.17 5.88 -14.73
C ASP A 106 -3.85 5.09 -13.59
N ASN A 107 -4.46 3.94 -13.92
CA ASN A 107 -5.09 3.07 -12.93
C ASN A 107 -4.05 2.42 -11.98
N ILE A 108 -2.84 2.13 -12.47
CA ILE A 108 -1.74 1.65 -11.62
C ILE A 108 -1.35 2.74 -10.60
N ILE A 109 -1.18 3.99 -11.04
CA ILE A 109 -0.85 5.13 -10.17
C ILE A 109 -1.96 5.35 -9.14
N GLU A 110 -3.23 5.36 -9.57
CA GLU A 110 -4.39 5.53 -8.71
C GLU A 110 -4.44 4.49 -7.60
N ASN A 111 -4.05 3.24 -7.89
CA ASN A 111 -4.01 2.18 -6.89
C ASN A 111 -2.79 2.30 -5.96
N ILE A 112 -1.62 2.61 -6.51
CA ILE A 112 -0.36 2.66 -5.77
C ILE A 112 -0.33 3.79 -4.72
N GLN A 113 -0.87 4.96 -5.06
CA GLN A 113 -0.81 6.13 -4.17
C GLN A 113 -1.51 5.91 -2.82
N GLU A 114 -2.42 4.92 -2.75
CA GLU A 114 -3.18 4.57 -1.55
C GLU A 114 -2.47 3.54 -0.65
N PHE A 115 -1.31 3.01 -1.05
CA PHE A 115 -0.59 2.06 -0.21
C PHE A 115 0.12 2.74 0.96
N PRO A 116 0.16 2.10 2.15
CA PRO A 116 0.95 2.59 3.26
C PRO A 116 2.46 2.53 2.99
N ARG A 117 3.18 3.62 3.28
CA ARG A 117 4.65 3.71 3.09
C ARG A 117 5.45 2.67 3.86
N ARG A 118 4.91 2.13 4.97
CA ARG A 118 5.58 1.11 5.78
C ARG A 118 5.96 -0.15 4.98
N TYR A 119 5.26 -0.44 3.87
CA TYR A 119 5.58 -1.56 2.99
C TYR A 119 6.75 -1.28 2.03
N PHE A 120 7.22 -0.02 1.95
CA PHE A 120 8.21 0.44 0.99
C PHE A 120 9.37 1.18 1.68
N GLY A 121 9.76 0.77 2.90
CA GLY A 121 10.88 1.39 3.63
C GLY A 121 10.51 2.62 4.47
N GLY A 122 9.22 2.92 4.63
CA GLY A 122 8.75 3.94 5.56
C GLY A 122 9.06 3.60 7.03
N LYS A 123 9.27 4.62 7.87
CA LYS A 123 9.52 4.44 9.32
C LYS A 123 8.35 3.70 9.99
N LEU A 124 8.66 2.80 10.92
CA LEU A 124 7.64 2.07 11.70
C LEU A 124 6.74 3.06 12.46
N GLY A 125 5.41 2.89 12.34
CA GLY A 125 4.41 3.77 12.94
C GLY A 125 3.99 4.96 12.08
N HIS A 126 4.58 5.14 10.89
CA HIS A 126 4.09 6.09 9.89
C HIS A 126 3.09 5.39 8.96
N GLU A 127 1.81 5.60 9.21
CA GLU A 127 0.69 5.14 8.35
C GLU A 127 0.45 6.09 7.16
N SER A 128 1.39 6.99 6.87
CA SER A 128 1.32 7.87 5.70
C SER A 128 1.29 7.03 4.42
N LEU A 129 0.43 7.42 3.50
CA LEU A 129 0.31 6.80 2.18
C LEU A 129 1.51 7.18 1.31
N ILE A 130 1.78 6.38 0.27
CA ILE A 130 2.81 6.64 -0.73
C ILE A 130 2.61 8.04 -1.33
N GLY A 131 1.36 8.36 -1.69
CA GLY A 131 0.98 9.64 -2.29
C GLY A 131 1.26 9.67 -3.80
N GLU A 132 0.59 10.59 -4.48
CA GLU A 132 0.60 10.69 -5.94
C GLU A 132 2.01 10.93 -6.50
N GLU A 133 2.80 11.81 -5.88
CA GLU A 133 4.14 12.19 -6.38
C GLU A 133 5.07 10.97 -6.52
N ILE A 134 5.16 10.15 -5.47
CA ILE A 134 5.99 8.93 -5.50
C ILE A 134 5.41 7.90 -6.48
N ALA A 135 4.08 7.73 -6.50
CA ALA A 135 3.41 6.78 -7.39
C ALA A 135 3.66 7.10 -8.87
N VAL A 136 3.50 8.36 -9.26
CA VAL A 136 3.80 8.88 -10.60
C VAL A 136 5.28 8.70 -10.93
N ALA A 137 6.19 9.16 -10.05
CA ALA A 137 7.63 9.08 -10.30
C ALA A 137 8.12 7.62 -10.45
N ALA A 138 7.59 6.69 -9.66
CA ALA A 138 7.90 5.27 -9.77
C ALA A 138 7.40 4.69 -11.09
N THR A 139 6.13 4.95 -11.43
CA THR A 139 5.48 4.38 -12.61
C THR A 139 6.08 4.91 -13.92
N GLU A 140 6.33 6.22 -14.02
CA GLU A 140 6.93 6.83 -15.21
C GLU A 140 8.32 6.25 -15.52
N SER A 141 9.12 5.96 -14.48
CA SER A 141 10.45 5.39 -14.65
C SER A 141 10.44 3.96 -15.26
N CYS A 142 9.28 3.29 -15.21
CA CYS A 142 9.12 1.89 -15.59
C CYS A 142 8.37 1.69 -16.92
N LYS A 143 7.99 2.75 -17.63
CA LYS A 143 7.24 2.64 -18.90
C LYS A 143 8.01 1.98 -20.04
N ASN A 144 9.35 2.02 -19.99
CA ASN A 144 10.22 1.58 -21.08
C ASN A 144 10.98 0.29 -20.76
N ILE A 145 10.50 -0.51 -19.81
CA ILE A 145 11.12 -1.80 -19.54
C ILE A 145 10.98 -2.73 -20.76
N PRO A 146 11.99 -3.58 -21.05
CA PRO A 146 11.88 -4.54 -22.14
C PRO A 146 10.71 -5.51 -21.91
N PRO A 147 9.87 -5.76 -22.93
CA PRO A 147 8.75 -6.68 -22.81
C PRO A 147 9.25 -8.10 -22.48
N GLY A 148 8.45 -8.82 -21.71
CA GLY A 148 8.67 -10.24 -21.45
C GLY A 148 8.27 -11.09 -22.66
N THR A 149 8.53 -12.40 -22.55
CA THR A 149 8.10 -13.41 -23.52
C THR A 149 6.58 -13.67 -23.48
N SER A 150 5.90 -13.17 -22.44
CA SER A 150 4.44 -13.19 -22.29
C SER A 150 3.95 -11.88 -21.65
N TYR A 151 2.65 -11.59 -21.76
CA TYR A 151 2.04 -10.44 -21.09
C TYR A 151 2.17 -10.51 -19.57
N GLY A 152 2.06 -11.71 -19.00
CA GLY A 152 2.29 -11.95 -17.58
C GLY A 152 3.72 -11.64 -17.13
N GLN A 153 4.72 -12.10 -17.89
CA GLN A 153 6.12 -11.76 -17.59
C GLN A 153 6.39 -10.26 -17.74
N SER A 154 5.72 -9.60 -18.68
CA SER A 154 5.79 -8.14 -18.82
C SER A 154 5.19 -7.42 -17.60
N ALA A 155 4.08 -7.94 -17.05
CA ALA A 155 3.49 -7.43 -15.82
C ALA A 155 4.43 -7.65 -14.61
N VAL A 156 5.05 -8.83 -14.48
CA VAL A 156 6.04 -9.10 -13.42
C VAL A 156 7.19 -8.09 -13.45
N ARG A 157 7.78 -7.88 -14.64
CA ARG A 157 8.86 -6.90 -14.83
C ARG A 157 8.43 -5.48 -14.46
N THR A 158 7.20 -5.11 -14.83
CA THR A 158 6.64 -3.79 -14.51
C THR A 158 6.47 -3.62 -13.01
N GLN A 159 5.87 -4.60 -12.33
CA GLN A 159 5.71 -4.61 -10.88
C GLN A 159 7.06 -4.49 -10.17
N ASN A 160 8.01 -5.37 -10.53
CA ASN A 160 9.35 -5.38 -9.94
C ASN A 160 10.08 -4.04 -10.11
N CYS A 161 9.95 -3.41 -11.27
CA CYS A 161 10.51 -2.08 -11.51
C CYS A 161 9.85 -1.03 -10.60
N ILE A 162 8.52 -1.01 -10.54
CA ILE A 162 7.76 -0.03 -9.75
C ILE A 162 8.05 -0.20 -8.25
N ASP A 163 7.98 -1.42 -7.71
CA ASP A 163 8.27 -1.71 -6.31
C ASP A 163 9.68 -1.27 -5.92
N LYS A 164 10.67 -1.61 -6.75
CA LYS A 164 12.04 -1.17 -6.56
C LYS A 164 12.13 0.36 -6.52
N ARG A 165 11.48 1.05 -7.46
CA ARG A 165 11.56 2.51 -7.53
C ARG A 165 10.83 3.18 -6.38
N MET A 166 9.70 2.63 -5.92
CA MET A 166 9.00 3.13 -4.74
C MET A 166 9.85 3.01 -3.49
N MET A 167 10.50 1.86 -3.26
CA MET A 167 11.42 1.69 -2.13
C MET A 167 12.53 2.74 -2.15
N GLU A 168 13.19 2.95 -3.31
CA GLU A 168 14.23 3.96 -3.46
C GLU A 168 13.72 5.39 -3.17
N LEU A 169 12.54 5.75 -3.66
CA LEU A 169 11.97 7.09 -3.47
C LEU A 169 11.57 7.34 -2.01
N VAL A 170 10.91 6.38 -1.37
CA VAL A 170 10.48 6.48 0.04
C VAL A 170 11.70 6.54 0.98
N GLU A 171 12.75 5.77 0.71
CA GLU A 171 13.99 5.83 1.49
C GLU A 171 14.68 7.20 1.40
N ASN A 172 14.65 7.84 0.23
CA ASN A 172 15.29 9.15 0.02
C ASN A 172 14.55 10.33 0.66
N GLU A 173 13.26 10.20 1.00
CA GLU A 173 12.50 11.22 1.72
C GLU A 173 12.72 11.20 3.24
N ASN A 174 13.37 10.17 3.78
CA ASN A 174 13.49 9.92 5.23
C ASN A 174 14.68 10.58 5.91
#